data_AF-A0A1W1XQD3-F1
#
_entry.id   AF-A0A1W1XQD3-F1
#
_cell.length_a   1.000
_cell.length_b   1.000
_cell.length_c   1.000
_cell.angle_alpha   90.00
_cell.angle_beta   90.00
_cell.angle_gamma   90.00
#
_symmetry.space_group_name_H-M   'P 1'
#
loop_
_entity.id
_entity.type
_entity.pdbx_description
1 polymer ?
#
loop_
_entity_poly.entity_id
_entity_poly.type
_entity_poly.pdbx_seq_one_letter_code
_entity_poly.pdbx_strand_id
1 'polypeptide(L)' 'MKKFVALGVLFCGMLMNASASESRYYQVSGNVTVDGPSFCQSAWPGSTYNGLRQGSGPYYYVACIKY' A
#
# COMPACT_ATOMS: atom_id res chain seq x y z
N MET A 1 20.25 43.67 17.76
CA MET A 1 19.72 42.31 18.03
C MET A 1 18.26 42.26 17.58
N LYS A 2 17.92 41.52 16.50
CA LYS A 2 16.56 41.15 16.02
C LYS A 2 16.63 40.73 14.53
N LYS A 3 17.21 39.57 14.19
CA LYS A 3 17.19 39.04 12.80
C LYS A 3 17.00 37.52 12.66
N PHE A 4 16.70 36.78 13.74
CA PHE A 4 16.71 35.31 13.70
C PHE A 4 15.34 34.62 13.60
N VAL A 5 14.22 35.34 13.50
CA VAL A 5 12.88 34.72 13.59
C VAL A 5 12.30 34.30 12.23
N ALA A 6 12.87 34.77 11.11
CA ALA A 6 12.28 34.55 9.78
C ALA A 6 12.56 33.15 9.17
N LEU A 7 13.56 32.41 9.65
CA LEU A 7 13.92 31.10 9.07
C LEU A 7 13.13 29.89 9.61
N GLY A 8 12.44 30.03 10.74
CA GLY A 8 11.68 28.91 11.33
C GLY A 8 10.34 28.64 10.64
N VAL A 9 9.70 29.67 10.08
CA VAL A 9 8.33 29.57 9.54
C VAL A 9 8.30 28.92 8.14
N LEU A 10 9.41 28.97 7.40
CA LEU A 10 9.52 28.40 6.05
C LEU A 10 9.60 26.85 6.03
N PHE A 11 9.95 26.21 7.15
CA PHE A 11 10.09 24.75 7.21
C PHE A 11 8.79 23.99 7.54
N CYS A 12 7.76 24.66 8.07
CA CYS A 12 6.50 24.00 8.45
C CYS A 12 5.47 23.89 7.31
N GLY A 13 5.74 24.44 6.13
CA GLY A 13 4.80 24.48 5.00
C GLY A 13 4.78 23.23 4.11
N MET A 14 5.62 22.23 4.36
CA MET A 14 5.81 21.08 3.46
C MET A 14 5.28 19.75 4.00
N LEU A 15 4.27 19.75 4.89
CA LEU A 15 3.50 18.53 5.18
C LEU A 15 2.42 18.38 4.12
N MET A 16 2.86 18.11 2.89
CA MET A 16 1.98 17.79 1.77
C MET A 16 1.30 16.44 2.05
N ASN A 17 -0.03 16.41 1.90
CA ASN A 17 -0.95 15.27 1.90
C ASN A 17 -0.29 13.89 2.04
N ALA A 18 -0.33 13.30 3.23
CA ALA A 18 0.04 11.91 3.44
C ALA A 18 -1.10 11.01 2.93
N SER A 19 -1.10 10.68 1.64
CA SER A 19 -1.94 9.60 1.11
C SER A 19 -1.38 8.29 1.64
N ALA A 20 -1.98 7.74 2.70
CA ALA A 20 -1.55 6.47 3.27
C ALA A 20 -2.13 5.34 2.43
N SER A 21 -1.31 4.75 1.56
CA SER A 21 -1.73 3.54 0.86
C SER A 21 -1.65 2.34 1.81
N GLU A 22 -2.78 1.65 2.00
CA GLU A 22 -2.83 0.43 2.79
C GLU A 22 -2.62 -0.77 1.85
N SER A 23 -1.67 -1.63 2.19
CA SER A 23 -1.40 -2.88 1.46
C SER A 23 -1.76 -4.08 2.32
N ARG A 24 -2.54 -5.00 1.76
CA ARG A 24 -2.89 -6.28 2.39
C ARG A 24 -2.40 -7.45 1.54
N TYR A 25 -1.96 -8.50 2.22
CA TYR A 25 -1.45 -9.72 1.59
C TYR A 25 -2.33 -10.89 1.98
N TYR A 26 -2.82 -11.62 0.98
CA TYR A 26 -3.68 -12.78 1.19
C TYR A 26 -2.95 -14.04 0.74
N GLN A 27 -2.77 -14.99 1.65
CA GLN A 27 -2.13 -16.25 1.33
C GLN A 27 -3.05 -17.13 0.50
N VAL A 28 -2.53 -17.69 -0.58
CA VAL A 28 -3.23 -18.58 -1.49
C VAL A 28 -2.36 -19.81 -1.74
N SER A 29 -3.00 -20.98 -1.86
CA SER A 29 -2.31 -22.22 -2.25
C SER A 29 -1.89 -22.14 -3.72
N GLY A 30 -0.65 -22.49 -4.02
CA GLY A 30 -0.02 -22.53 -5.34
C GLY A 30 -0.66 -23.51 -6.31
N ASN A 31 -1.52 -24.41 -5.81
CA ASN A 31 -2.33 -25.29 -6.64
C ASN A 31 -3.61 -24.59 -7.18
N VAL A 32 -3.87 -23.36 -6.75
CA VAL A 32 -5.03 -22.56 -7.15
C VAL A 32 -4.54 -21.35 -7.94
N THR A 33 -5.02 -21.22 -9.18
CA THR A 33 -4.85 -20.01 -9.98
C THR A 33 -5.95 -19.02 -9.59
N VAL A 34 -5.57 -17.87 -9.02
CA VAL A 34 -6.50 -16.76 -8.77
C VAL A 34 -6.27 -15.66 -9.79
N ASP A 35 -7.36 -15.11 -10.31
CA ASP A 35 -7.32 -13.86 -11.05
C ASP A 35 -7.14 -12.71 -10.04
N GLY A 36 -5.97 -12.08 -10.04
CA GLY A 36 -5.57 -11.07 -9.06
C GLY A 36 -6.57 -9.90 -8.91
N PRO A 37 -7.02 -9.26 -10.01
CA PRO A 37 -8.00 -8.18 -9.96
C PRO A 37 -9.34 -8.58 -9.33
N SER A 38 -9.98 -9.66 -9.81
CA SER A 38 -11.26 -10.10 -9.25
C SER A 38 -11.12 -10.60 -7.81
N PHE A 39 -10.01 -11.26 -7.48
CA PHE A 39 -9.71 -11.70 -6.12
C PHE A 39 -9.62 -10.50 -5.16
N CYS A 40 -8.85 -9.46 -5.50
CA CYS A 40 -8.71 -8.29 -4.64
C CYS A 40 -10.04 -7.54 -4.46
N GLN A 41 -10.87 -7.44 -5.51
CA GLN A 41 -12.20 -6.84 -5.39
C GLN A 41 -13.15 -7.66 -4.51
N SER A 42 -13.04 -8.99 -4.52
CA SER A 42 -13.85 -9.86 -3.67
C SER A 42 -13.36 -9.89 -2.22
N ALA A 43 -12.06 -10.06 -1.99
CA ALA A 43 -11.46 -10.17 -0.66
C ALA A 43 -11.36 -8.82 0.07
N TRP A 44 -11.20 -7.72 -0.68
CA TRP A 44 -11.12 -6.37 -0.14
C TRP A 44 -11.71 -5.34 -1.12
N PRO A 45 -13.05 -5.16 -1.11
CA PRO A 45 -13.75 -4.32 -2.08
C PRO A 45 -13.21 -2.90 -2.18
N GLY A 46 -12.95 -2.42 -3.40
CA GLY A 46 -12.32 -1.11 -3.65
C GLY A 46 -10.79 -1.13 -3.59
N SER A 47 -10.16 -2.30 -3.42
CA SER A 47 -8.71 -2.46 -3.55
C SER A 47 -8.32 -2.80 -4.98
N THR A 48 -7.10 -2.45 -5.36
CA THR A 48 -6.51 -2.80 -6.65
C THR A 48 -5.50 -3.91 -6.47
N TYR A 49 -5.40 -4.79 -7.45
CA TYR A 49 -4.36 -5.79 -7.50
C TYR A 49 -2.97 -5.14 -7.61
N ASN A 50 -2.05 -5.56 -6.75
CA ASN A 50 -0.71 -5.00 -6.59
C ASN A 50 0.41 -6.05 -6.79
N GLY A 51 0.08 -7.20 -7.38
CA GLY A 51 1.04 -8.25 -7.70
C GLY A 51 0.92 -9.51 -6.85
N LEU A 52 1.75 -10.50 -7.17
CA LEU A 52 1.96 -11.70 -6.36
C LEU A 52 3.33 -11.63 -5.69
N ARG A 53 3.43 -12.21 -4.50
CA ARG A 53 4.70 -12.47 -3.82
C ARG A 53 4.83 -13.95 -3.52
N GLN A 54 6.01 -14.50 -3.76
CA GLN A 54 6.32 -15.87 -3.39
C GLN A 54 6.19 -16.02 -1.87
N GLY A 55 5.42 -17.02 -1.43
CA GLY A 55 5.31 -17.40 -0.02
C GLY A 55 6.21 -18.58 0.33
N SER A 56 6.02 -19.13 1.52
CA SER A 56 6.72 -20.34 1.95
C SER A 56 6.07 -21.59 1.38
N GLY A 57 6.87 -22.57 0.95
CA GLY A 57 6.39 -23.86 0.45
C GLY A 57 5.47 -23.71 -0.77
N PRO A 58 4.31 -24.41 -0.80
CA PRO A 58 3.40 -24.37 -1.94
C PRO A 58 2.49 -23.14 -1.91
N TYR A 59 2.79 -22.08 -1.16
CA TYR A 59 1.92 -20.91 -1.03
C TYR A 59 2.50 -19.68 -1.72
N TYR A 60 1.62 -18.79 -2.16
CA TYR A 60 1.95 -17.43 -2.59
C TYR A 60 1.02 -16.42 -1.93
N TYR A 61 1.37 -15.15 -1.98
CA TYR A 61 0.57 -14.06 -1.46
C TYR A 61 0.06 -13.18 -2.60
N VAL A 62 -1.24 -12.94 -2.64
CA VAL A 62 -1.84 -11.91 -3.49
C VAL A 62 -1.76 -10.58 -2.74
N ALA A 63 -1.08 -9.59 -3.32
CA ALA A 63 -1.00 -8.25 -2.78
C ALA A 63 -2.15 -7.41 -3.33
N CYS A 64 -2.90 -6.77 -2.44
CA CYS A 64 -3.95 -5.82 -2.78
C CYS A 64 -3.61 -4.47 -2.13
N ILE A 65 -3.85 -3.36 -2.83
CA ILE A 65 -3.55 -2.00 -2.35
C ILE A 65 -4.80 -1.11 -2.44
N LYS A 66 -4.97 -0.22 -1.46
CA LYS A 66 -5.92 0.90 -1.51
C LYS A 66 -5.18 2.20 -1.31
N TYR A 67 -5.64 3.26 -1.98
CA TYR A 67 -5.14 4.63 -1.88
C TYR A 67 -6.19 5.52 -1.21
#